data_AF-A0A4U1GI06-F1
#
_entry.id   AF-A0A4U1GI06-F1
#
_cell.length_a   1.000
_cell.length_b   1.000
_cell.length_c   1.000
_cell.angle_alpha   90.00
_cell.angle_beta   90.00
_cell.angle_gamma   90.00
#
_symmetry.space_group_name_H-M   'P 1'
#
loop_
_entity.id
_entity.type
_entity.pdbx_description
1 polymer ?
#
loop_
_entity_poly.entity_id
_entity_poly.type
_entity_poly.pdbx_seq_one_letter_code
_entity_poly.pdbx_strand_id
1 'polypeptide(L)' 'MGTTELQSQDFDIEVNLNGKPTTLQVKVEETTDGVAYYECIHSGKSLTQIRKEEDGSWEQIWGDLDQPTVNLIGSAISNK' A
#
# COMPACT_ATOMS: atom_id res chain seq x y z
N MET A 1 -25.17 -2.71 -19.39
CA MET A 1 -24.33 -3.51 -18.47
C MET A 1 -23.12 -2.67 -18.15
N GLY A 2 -23.26 -1.72 -17.22
CA GLY A 2 -22.12 -0.96 -16.71
C GLY A 2 -21.74 -1.61 -15.41
N THR A 3 -20.70 -2.43 -15.41
CA THR A 3 -20.05 -2.86 -14.18
C THR A 3 -19.55 -1.60 -13.51
N THR A 4 -20.18 -1.23 -12.40
CA THR A 4 -19.75 -0.15 -11.51
C THR A 4 -18.27 -0.33 -11.25
N GLU A 5 -17.46 0.58 -11.79
CA GLU A 5 -16.07 0.79 -11.39
C GLU A 5 -16.10 1.05 -9.89
N LEU A 6 -15.92 -0.01 -9.09
CA LEU A 6 -15.51 0.11 -7.70
C LEU A 6 -14.28 1.00 -7.76
N GLN A 7 -14.40 2.23 -7.25
CA GLN A 7 -13.34 3.23 -7.15
C GLN A 7 -12.24 2.67 -6.25
N SER A 8 -11.50 1.71 -6.77
CA SER A 8 -10.26 1.21 -6.23
C SER A 8 -9.30 2.35 -6.53
N GLN A 9 -9.02 3.18 -5.54
CA GLN A 9 -8.02 4.23 -5.72
C GLN A 9 -6.67 3.54 -5.79
N ASP A 10 -6.24 3.22 -7.01
CA ASP A 10 -4.85 2.92 -7.29
C ASP A 10 -4.09 4.21 -7.56
N PHE A 11 -2.91 4.32 -6.97
CA PHE A 11 -2.02 5.46 -7.17
C PHE A 11 -0.57 5.03 -7.03
N ASP A 12 0.30 5.70 -7.77
CA ASP A 12 1.74 5.55 -7.64
C ASP A 12 2.30 6.39 -6.48
N ILE A 13 3.17 5.75 -5.71
CA ILE A 13 4.05 6.41 -4.73
C ILE A 13 5.50 6.18 -5.12
N GLU A 14 6.34 7.17 -4.87
CA GLU A 14 7.79 7.04 -4.99
C GLU A 14 8.38 6.91 -3.58
N VAL A 15 9.04 5.78 -3.33
CA VAL A 15 9.63 5.47 -2.03
C VAL A 15 11.07 5.00 -2.20
N ASN A 16 11.94 5.37 -1.27
CA ASN A 16 13.33 4.90 -1.27
C ASN A 16 13.43 3.54 -0.58
N LEU A 17 13.29 2.46 -1.37
CA LEU A 17 13.49 1.11 -0.89
C LEU A 17 14.98 0.75 -0.94
N ASN A 18 15.56 0.38 0.20
CA ASN A 18 16.95 -0.05 0.30
C ASN A 18 17.96 0.95 -0.34
N GLY A 19 17.69 2.25 -0.20
CA GLY A 19 18.51 3.34 -0.76
C GLY A 19 18.32 3.60 -2.25
N LYS A 20 17.29 3.00 -2.89
CA LYS A 20 16.97 3.22 -4.30
C LYS A 20 15.57 3.81 -4.45
N PRO A 21 15.40 4.90 -5.21
CA PRO A 21 14.07 5.43 -5.52
C PRO A 21 13.33 4.38 -6.34
N THR A 22 12.19 3.96 -5.80
CA THR A 22 11.37 2.88 -6.34
C THR A 22 9.93 3.36 -6.41
N THR A 23 9.35 3.32 -7.61
CA THR A 23 7.94 3.63 -7.82
C THR A 23 7.11 2.39 -7.53
N LEU A 24 6.23 2.47 -6.53
CA LEU A 24 5.28 1.42 -6.19
C LEU A 24 3.88 1.87 -6.58
N GLN A 25 3.13 0.99 -7.23
CA GLN A 25 1.71 1.19 -7.47
C GLN A 25 0.97 0.66 -6.26
N VAL A 26 0.31 1.54 -5.51
CA VAL A 26 -0.48 1.19 -4.34
C VAL A 26 -1.91 1.01 -4.78
N LYS A 27 -2.51 -0.12 -4.41
CA LYS A 27 -3.92 -0.40 -4.63
C LYS A 27 -4.61 -0.45 -3.27
N VAL A 28 -5.57 0.45 -3.06
CA VAL A 28 -6.41 0.46 -1.85
C VAL A 28 -7.55 -0.53 -2.05
N GLU A 29 -7.68 -1.48 -1.14
CA GLU A 29 -8.80 -2.41 -1.09
C GLU A 29 -9.47 -2.36 0.28
N GLU A 30 -10.75 -2.00 0.30
CA GLU A 30 -11.57 -2.02 1.50
C GLU A 30 -12.09 -3.44 1.74
N THR A 31 -11.87 -3.98 2.93
CA THR A 31 -12.50 -5.24 3.33
C THR A 31 -13.92 -4.98 3.82
N THR A 32 -14.79 -5.99 3.70
CA THR A 32 -16.17 -5.94 4.22
C THR A 32 -16.24 -5.66 5.73
N ASP A 33 -15.13 -5.85 6.44
CA ASP A 33 -14.96 -5.58 7.87
C ASP A 33 -14.67 -4.09 8.17
N GLY A 34 -14.54 -3.25 7.14
CA GLY A 34 -14.27 -1.81 7.26
C GLY A 34 -12.78 -1.46 7.39
N VAL A 35 -11.87 -2.44 7.29
CA VAL A 35 -10.43 -2.21 7.31
C VAL A 35 -9.89 -2.17 5.89
N ALA A 36 -9.28 -1.05 5.51
CA ALA A 36 -8.61 -0.93 4.22
C ALA A 36 -7.16 -1.45 4.31
N TYR A 37 -6.76 -2.24 3.31
CA TYR A 37 -5.36 -2.60 3.10
C TYR A 37 -4.84 -2.01 1.80
N TYR A 38 -3.53 -1.87 1.74
CA TYR A 38 -2.81 -1.21 0.69
C TYR A 38 -1.82 -2.22 0.09
N GLU A 39 -2.17 -2.73 -1.09
CA GLU A 39 -1.27 -3.61 -1.84
C GLU A 39 -0.27 -2.75 -2.62
N CYS A 40 1.01 -2.91 -2.33
CA CYS A 40 2.08 -2.25 -3.05
C CYS A 40 2.61 -3.18 -4.14
N ILE A 41 2.49 -2.77 -5.38
CA ILE A 41 2.86 -3.51 -6.58
C ILE A 41 4.09 -2.85 -7.18
N HIS A 42 5.16 -3.61 -7.36
CA HIS A 42 6.38 -3.17 -8.02
C HIS A 42 6.57 -3.93 -9.33
N SER A 43 6.70 -3.20 -10.45
CA SER A 43 6.93 -3.79 -11.77
C SER A 43 5.90 -4.88 -12.15
N GLY A 44 4.63 -4.68 -11.77
CA GLY A 44 3.53 -5.61 -12.04
C GLY A 44 3.47 -6.83 -11.12
N LYS A 45 4.26 -6.86 -10.03
CA LYS A 45 4.21 -7.91 -9.01
C LYS A 45 3.90 -7.30 -7.64
N SER A 46 3.00 -7.92 -6.89
CA SER A 46 2.77 -7.57 -5.49
C SER A 46 4.09 -7.71 -4.73
N LEU A 47 4.61 -6.58 -4.25
CA LEU A 47 5.84 -6.51 -3.46
C LEU A 47 5.51 -6.77 -1.99
N THR A 48 4.49 -6.09 -1.49
CA THR A 48 4.04 -6.18 -0.11
C THR A 48 2.59 -5.74 0.01
N GLN A 49 1.94 -6.10 1.11
CA GLN A 49 0.65 -5.55 1.51
C GLN A 49 0.79 -4.99 2.92
N ILE A 50 0.37 -3.75 3.09
CA ILE A 50 0.42 -3.06 4.37
C ILE A 50 -0.98 -2.55 4.74
N ARG A 51 -1.25 -2.41 6.02
CA ARG A 51 -2.48 -1.81 6.55
C ARG A 51 -2.14 -0.79 7.62
N LYS A 52 -3.06 0.14 7.82
CA LYS A 52 -2.99 1.09 8.91
C LYS A 52 -3.80 0.53 10.07
N GLU A 53 -3.15 0.34 11.20
CA GLU A 53 -3.81 -0.03 12.45
C GLU A 53 -4.61 1.14 13.01
N GLU A 54 -5.52 0.85 13.94
CA GLU A 54 -6.32 1.88 14.65
C GLU A 54 -5.45 2.86 15.44
N ASP A 55 -4.27 2.43 15.90
CA ASP A 55 -3.26 3.27 16.56
C ASP A 55 -2.58 4.27 15.59
N GLY A 56 -2.80 4.10 14.28
CA GLY A 56 -2.15 4.89 13.23
C GLY A 56 -0.78 4.34 12.80
N SER A 57 -0.34 3.27 13.44
CA SER A 57 0.84 2.49 13.07
C SER A 57 0.60 1.72 11.77
N TRP A 58 1.63 1.57 10.94
CA TRP A 58 1.56 0.78 9.71
C TRP A 58 2.12 -0.62 9.95
N GLU A 59 1.33 -1.63 9.61
CA GLU A 59 1.72 -3.03 9.73
C GLU A 59 1.71 -3.72 8.38
N GLN A 60 2.65 -4.65 8.21
CA GLN A 60 2.74 -5.47 7.02
C GLN A 60 1.89 -6.74 7.19
N ILE A 61 0.94 -6.94 6.29
CA ILE A 61 0.13 -8.16 6.20
C ILE A 61 0.89 -9.24 5.44
N TRP A 62 1.56 -8.86 4.35
CA TRP A 62 2.22 -9.79 3.44
C TRP A 62 3.47 -9.17 2.80
N GLY A 63 4.47 -10.00 2.50
CA GLY A 63 5.75 -9.60 1.92
C GLY A 63 6.92 -9.85 2.86
N ASP A 64 8.05 -9.21 2.57
CA ASP A 64 9.30 -9.32 3.34
C ASP A 64 9.99 -7.95 3.34
N LEU A 65 9.36 -6.95 3.96
CA LEU A 65 9.96 -5.63 4.17
C LEU A 65 10.18 -5.39 5.66
N ASP A 66 11.27 -4.70 5.97
CA ASP A 66 11.54 -4.25 7.33
C ASP A 66 10.50 -3.21 7.79
N GLN A 67 10.16 -3.21 9.08
CA GLN A 67 9.28 -2.22 9.71
C GLN A 67 9.56 -0.75 9.33
N PRO A 68 10.83 -0.25 9.30
CA PRO A 68 11.11 1.10 8.81
C PRO A 68 10.66 1.35 7.37
N THR A 69 10.80 0.34 6.50
CA THR A 69 10.35 0.41 5.10
C THR A 69 8.82 0.44 5.02
N VAL A 70 8.15 -0.41 5.80
CA VAL A 70 6.68 -0.43 5.93
C VAL A 70 6.15 0.92 6.37
N ASN A 71 6.75 1.52 7.40
CA ASN A 71 6.39 2.86 7.89
C ASN A 71 6.62 3.95 6.84
N LEU A 72 7.69 3.83 6.04
CA LEU A 72 8.02 4.79 4.98
C LEU A 72 6.98 4.72 3.84
N ILE A 73 6.61 3.51 3.42
CA ILE A 73 5.55 3.28 2.43
C ILE A 73 4.22 3.82 2.98
N GLY A 74 3.84 3.44 4.19
CA GLY A 74 2.61 3.90 4.83
C GLY A 74 2.54 5.43 4.98
N SER A 75 3.65 6.06 5.33
CA SER A 75 3.74 7.53 5.40
C SER A 75 3.59 8.18 4.02
N ALA A 76 4.15 7.58 2.96
CA ALA A 76 4.00 8.06 1.59
C ALA A 76 2.54 7.92 1.10
N ILE A 77 1.87 6.82 1.46
CA ILE A 77 0.44 6.59 1.21
C ILE A 77 -0.41 7.65 1.91
N SER A 78 -0.13 7.94 3.19
CA SER A 78 -0.90 8.93 3.96
C SER A 78 -0.70 10.37 3.49
N ASN A 79 0.30 10.63 2.64
CA ASN A 79 0.65 11.96 2.13
C ASN A 79 0.14 12.18 0.68
N LYS A 80 -0.60 11.22 0.12
CA LYS A 80 -1.31 11.36 -1.16
C LYS A 80 -2.76 11.78 -0.89
#